data_AF-G9YHW7-F1
#
_entry.id   AF-G9YHW7-F1
#
_cell.length_a   1.000
_cell.length_b   1.000
_cell.length_c   1.000
_cell.angle_alpha   90.00
_cell.angle_beta   90.00
_cell.angle_gamma   90.00
#
_symmetry.space_group_name_H-M   'P 1'
#
loop_
_entity.id
_entity.type
_entity.pdbx_description
1 polymer ?
#
loop_
_entity_poly.entity_id
_entity_poly.type
_entity_poly.pdbx_seq_one_letter_code
_entity_poly.pdbx_strand_id
1 'polypeptide(L)'
;MEPREYDLSSLVDGGHFCILKEMFDMAEVVLKDGSKRSFADGCTLGEAVAQISNSLAKKVLVAKVNGNVTDLRMPLVNGSEVEFLTFDSQEGKNTLRHTASHIMAQAVRRLFKDVKIAIGPAIENGFYYDFDTEHRFTKDDFATIEAEMHKIVKENLPVTYEVISRDAALKLFGKERESYKVELIKELPAAATISVYRQGEFYDHL
;
A
#
# COMPACT_ATOMS: atom_id res chain seq x y z
N MET A 1 49.45 -3.32 -13.58
CA MET A 1 49.34 -2.63 -14.88
C MET A 1 48.10 -1.76 -14.78
N GLU A 2 48.32 -0.46 -14.70
CA GLU A 2 47.29 0.57 -14.57
C GLU A 2 46.45 0.72 -15.86
N PRO A 3 45.20 1.19 -15.76
CA PRO A 3 44.28 1.33 -16.88
C PRO A 3 44.71 2.48 -17.82
N ARG A 4 44.60 2.25 -19.13
CA ARG A 4 44.85 3.27 -20.16
C ARG A 4 43.78 4.36 -20.09
N GLU A 5 44.20 5.58 -19.82
CA GLU A 5 43.40 6.78 -20.11
C GLU A 5 43.17 6.88 -21.62
N TYR A 6 41.90 6.96 -22.01
CA TYR A 6 41.53 7.36 -23.36
C TYR A 6 41.13 8.84 -23.31
N ASP A 7 41.87 9.65 -24.06
CA ASP A 7 41.65 11.08 -24.22
C ASP A 7 40.34 11.35 -24.98
N LEU A 8 39.37 11.95 -24.29
CA LEU A 8 38.04 12.28 -24.80
C LEU A 8 37.99 13.65 -25.51
N SER A 9 39.11 14.35 -25.68
CA SER A 9 39.11 15.69 -26.29
C SER A 9 38.94 15.67 -27.82
N SER A 10 38.79 14.51 -28.46
CA SER A 10 38.65 14.37 -29.92
C SER A 10 37.22 14.10 -30.41
N LEU A 11 36.22 14.11 -29.51
CA LEU A 11 34.79 13.97 -29.87
C LEU A 11 34.03 15.31 -29.98
N VAL A 12 34.75 16.42 -29.97
CA VAL A 12 34.19 17.75 -30.23
C VAL A 12 34.38 18.12 -31.70
N ASP A 13 33.44 17.67 -32.53
CA ASP A 13 33.06 18.41 -33.74
C ASP A 13 31.59 18.14 -34.11
N GLY A 14 30.80 19.22 -34.10
CA GLY A 14 29.56 19.42 -34.86
C GLY A 14 28.41 18.42 -34.67
N GLY A 15 27.56 18.62 -33.65
CA GLY A 15 26.23 17.99 -33.58
C GLY A 15 25.72 17.61 -32.19
N HIS A 16 26.52 17.84 -31.15
CA HIS A 16 26.18 17.54 -29.75
C HIS A 16 25.15 18.52 -29.16
N PHE A 17 23.88 18.11 -29.10
CA PHE A 17 23.04 18.36 -27.90
C PHE A 17 21.78 17.48 -27.74
N CYS A 18 21.52 16.46 -28.59
CA CYS A 18 20.17 15.85 -28.64
C CYS A 18 20.03 14.34 -28.38
N ILE A 19 21.08 13.57 -28.07
CA ILE A 19 20.92 12.10 -27.92
C ILE A 19 21.58 11.54 -26.66
N LEU A 20 21.51 12.31 -25.57
CA LEU A 20 21.61 11.79 -24.19
C LEU A 20 20.25 11.94 -23.49
N LYS A 21 19.16 11.85 -24.26
CA LYS A 21 17.83 11.66 -23.71
C LYS A 21 17.78 10.20 -23.31
N GLU A 22 17.96 9.95 -22.02
CA GLU A 22 17.67 8.68 -21.36
C GLU A 22 16.53 7.97 -22.11
N MET A 23 16.85 6.82 -22.72
CA MET A 23 15.85 5.87 -23.15
C MET A 23 15.21 5.30 -21.88
N PHE A 24 14.41 6.12 -21.20
CA PHE A 24 13.47 5.61 -20.22
C PHE A 24 12.53 4.74 -21.03
N ASP A 25 12.57 3.44 -20.77
CA ASP A 25 11.47 2.58 -21.16
C ASP A 25 10.19 3.24 -20.62
N MET A 26 9.17 3.34 -21.48
CA MET A 26 7.91 3.97 -21.15
C MET A 26 6.84 2.89 -21.04
N ALA A 27 6.08 2.91 -19.95
CA ALA A 27 4.87 2.12 -19.82
C ALA A 27 3.68 2.91 -20.37
N GLU A 28 2.98 2.35 -21.36
CA GLU A 28 1.69 2.86 -21.83
C GLU A 28 0.56 2.16 -21.07
N VAL A 29 -0.44 2.92 -20.63
CA VAL A 29 -1.68 2.39 -20.06
C VAL A 29 -2.90 3.00 -20.72
N VAL A 30 -4.01 2.26 -20.70
CA VAL A 30 -5.31 2.69 -21.22
C VAL A 30 -6.20 3.05 -20.04
N LEU A 31 -6.68 4.29 -19.98
CA LEU A 31 -7.61 4.75 -18.96
C LEU A 31 -9.05 4.36 -19.32
N LYS A 32 -9.95 4.42 -18.34
CA LYS A 32 -11.38 4.08 -18.50
C LYS A 32 -12.10 4.86 -19.61
N ASP A 33 -11.64 6.07 -19.93
CA ASP A 33 -12.18 6.88 -21.03
C ASP A 33 -11.64 6.48 -22.42
N GLY A 34 -10.83 5.43 -22.48
CA GLY A 34 -10.14 4.93 -23.68
C GLY A 34 -8.87 5.72 -24.02
N SER A 35 -8.54 6.77 -23.26
CA SER A 35 -7.33 7.54 -23.52
C SER A 35 -6.08 6.77 -23.11
N LYS A 36 -5.05 6.89 -23.95
CA LYS A 36 -3.74 6.31 -23.69
C LYS A 36 -2.85 7.34 -22.98
N ARG A 37 -2.07 6.88 -22.01
CA ARG A 37 -1.09 7.69 -21.28
C ARG A 37 0.20 6.91 -21.13
N SER A 38 1.32 7.59 -21.30
CA SER A 38 2.65 7.00 -21.16
C SER A 38 3.35 7.60 -19.94
N PHE A 39 3.94 6.73 -19.14
CA PHE A 39 4.70 7.08 -17.94
C PHE A 39 6.08 6.42 -18.02
N ALA A 40 7.05 6.93 -17.26
CA ALA A 40 8.32 6.25 -17.11
C ALA A 40 8.11 4.83 -16.57
N ASP A 41 8.89 3.87 -17.04
CA ASP A 41 8.86 2.50 -16.55
C ASP A 41 9.14 2.45 -15.04
N GLY A 42 8.45 1.54 -14.34
CA GLY A 42 8.49 1.46 -12.88
C GLY A 42 7.69 2.52 -12.12
N CYS A 43 7.08 3.51 -12.81
CA CYS A 43 6.17 4.47 -12.19
C CYS A 43 5.00 3.74 -11.51
N THR A 44 4.67 4.14 -10.28
CA THR A 44 3.57 3.56 -9.52
C THR A 44 2.22 4.11 -9.98
N LEU A 45 1.14 3.38 -9.69
CA LEU A 45 -0.23 3.84 -9.96
C LEU A 45 -0.54 5.18 -9.26
N GLY A 46 -0.02 5.38 -8.04
CA GLY A 46 -0.14 6.62 -7.27
C GLY A 46 0.60 7.81 -7.89
N GLU A 47 1.79 7.59 -8.42
CA GLU A 47 2.53 8.62 -9.17
C GLU A 47 1.84 8.94 -10.50
N ALA A 48 1.35 7.92 -11.19
CA ALA A 48 0.65 8.07 -12.46
C ALA A 48 -0.61 8.94 -12.33
N VAL A 49 -1.46 8.66 -11.33
CA VAL A 49 -2.67 9.46 -11.08
C VAL A 49 -2.35 10.90 -10.66
N ALA A 50 -1.25 11.14 -9.94
CA ALA A 50 -0.78 12.48 -9.61
C ALA A 50 -0.37 13.28 -10.86
N GLN A 51 0.26 12.62 -11.84
CA GLN A 51 0.60 13.23 -13.14
C GLN A 51 -0.63 13.46 -14.02
N ILE A 52 -1.66 12.61 -13.92
CA ILE A 52 -2.92 12.77 -14.67
C ILE A 52 -3.76 13.92 -14.11
N SER A 53 -3.97 13.96 -12.79
CA SER A 53 -4.84 14.95 -12.16
C SER A 53 -4.58 15.07 -10.66
N ASN A 54 -4.09 16.23 -10.24
CA ASN A 54 -3.95 16.58 -8.82
C ASN A 54 -5.27 16.46 -8.02
N SER A 55 -6.41 16.70 -8.66
CA SER A 55 -7.71 16.59 -7.99
C SER A 55 -8.14 15.15 -7.76
N LEU A 56 -7.82 14.25 -8.71
CA LEU A 56 -8.10 12.83 -8.61
C LEU A 56 -7.13 12.15 -7.65
N ALA A 57 -5.85 12.49 -7.70
CA ALA A 57 -4.82 11.95 -6.82
C ALA A 57 -5.09 12.20 -5.33
N LYS A 58 -5.84 13.26 -4.99
CA LYS A 58 -6.28 13.55 -3.62
C LYS A 58 -7.47 12.70 -3.15
N LYS A 59 -8.19 12.05 -4.07
CA LYS A 59 -9.45 11.34 -3.80
C LYS A 59 -9.37 9.83 -4.06
N VAL A 60 -8.41 9.42 -4.86
CA VAL A 60 -8.19 8.01 -5.22
C VAL A 60 -7.79 7.22 -3.98
N LEU A 61 -8.37 6.03 -3.85
CA LEU A 61 -8.16 5.14 -2.71
C LEU A 61 -7.49 3.84 -3.15
N VAL A 62 -7.82 3.37 -4.36
CA VAL A 62 -7.34 2.11 -4.91
C VAL A 62 -7.39 2.19 -6.44
N ALA A 63 -6.67 1.30 -7.12
CA ALA A 63 -6.75 1.16 -8.57
C ALA A 63 -7.35 -0.20 -8.93
N LYS A 64 -7.85 -0.32 -10.15
CA LYS A 64 -8.22 -1.58 -10.79
C LYS A 64 -7.42 -1.68 -12.09
N VAL A 65 -6.62 -2.74 -12.19
CA VAL A 65 -5.73 -3.01 -13.32
C VAL A 65 -6.18 -4.30 -13.99
N ASN A 66 -6.55 -4.23 -15.26
CA ASN A 66 -7.09 -5.36 -16.03
C ASN A 66 -8.22 -6.10 -15.28
N GLY A 67 -9.13 -5.33 -14.65
CA GLY A 67 -10.25 -5.87 -13.88
C GLY A 67 -9.94 -6.23 -12.41
N ASN A 68 -8.66 -6.28 -12.01
CA ASN A 68 -8.26 -6.68 -10.65
C ASN A 68 -7.92 -5.49 -9.78
N VAL A 69 -8.48 -5.43 -8.56
CA VAL A 69 -8.20 -4.37 -7.59
C VAL A 69 -6.77 -4.49 -7.07
N THR A 70 -6.04 -3.38 -7.03
CA THR A 70 -4.65 -3.35 -6.62
C THR A 70 -4.27 -2.04 -5.92
N ASP A 71 -3.22 -2.09 -5.12
CA ASP A 71 -2.73 -0.97 -4.35
C ASP A 71 -2.05 0.10 -5.23
N LEU A 72 -2.19 1.38 -4.86
CA LEU A 72 -1.61 2.50 -5.60
C LEU A 72 -0.07 2.50 -5.61
N ARG A 73 0.57 1.80 -4.68
CA ARG A 73 2.03 1.65 -4.61
C ARG A 73 2.56 0.61 -5.60
N MET A 74 1.68 -0.16 -6.25
CA MET A 74 2.11 -1.14 -7.24
C MET A 74 2.60 -0.42 -8.51
N PRO A 75 3.65 -0.95 -9.16
CA PRO A 75 4.13 -0.41 -10.42
C PRO A 75 3.06 -0.57 -11.51
N LEU A 76 3.05 0.36 -12.47
CA LEU A 76 2.25 0.24 -13.68
C LEU A 76 2.69 -1.01 -14.46
N VAL A 77 1.71 -1.66 -15.08
CA VAL A 77 1.95 -2.77 -16.01
C VAL A 77 1.76 -2.24 -17.42
N ASN A 78 2.79 -2.32 -18.25
CA ASN A 78 2.72 -1.85 -19.63
C ASN A 78 1.59 -2.54 -20.41
N GLY A 79 0.81 -1.77 -21.16
CA GLY A 79 -0.35 -2.21 -21.92
C GLY A 79 -1.60 -2.49 -21.09
N SER A 80 -1.60 -2.21 -19.80
CA SER A 80 -2.76 -2.48 -18.93
C SER A 80 -3.87 -1.44 -19.04
N GLU A 81 -5.10 -1.91 -18.79
CA GLU A 81 -6.26 -1.05 -18.54
C GLU A 81 -6.27 -0.64 -17.07
N VAL A 82 -6.33 0.66 -16.80
CA VAL A 82 -6.26 1.23 -15.46
C VAL A 82 -7.49 2.08 -15.16
N GLU A 83 -8.16 1.76 -14.06
CA GLU A 83 -9.24 2.55 -13.48
C GLU A 83 -8.85 3.00 -12.07
N PHE A 84 -8.85 4.30 -11.82
CA PHE A 84 -8.64 4.88 -10.50
C PHE A 84 -9.97 5.02 -9.77
N LEU A 85 -10.04 4.44 -8.58
CA LEU A 85 -11.28 4.27 -7.83
C LEU A 85 -11.26 5.18 -6.59
N THR A 86 -12.31 6.00 -6.46
CA THR A 86 -12.55 6.91 -5.33
C THR A 86 -13.56 6.30 -4.36
N PHE A 87 -13.94 7.05 -3.33
CA PHE A 87 -15.01 6.64 -2.41
C PHE A 87 -16.39 6.44 -3.09
N ASP A 88 -16.55 6.85 -4.35
CA ASP A 88 -17.80 6.64 -5.08
C ASP A 88 -17.99 5.19 -5.54
N SER A 89 -16.91 4.40 -5.63
CA SER A 89 -16.96 2.98 -5.96
C SER A 89 -17.05 2.08 -4.73
N GLN A 90 -17.57 0.87 -4.89
CA GLN A 90 -17.65 -0.09 -3.79
C GLN A 90 -16.26 -0.53 -3.32
N GLU A 91 -15.34 -0.74 -4.26
CA GLU A 91 -13.96 -1.11 -3.98
C GLU A 91 -13.23 -0.01 -3.22
N GLY A 92 -13.43 1.27 -3.58
CA GLY A 92 -12.87 2.40 -2.85
C GLY A 92 -13.43 2.50 -1.42
N LYS A 93 -14.74 2.31 -1.24
CA LYS A 93 -15.36 2.23 0.10
C LYS A 93 -14.77 1.10 0.93
N ASN A 94 -14.62 -0.08 0.33
CA ASN A 94 -14.05 -1.25 0.99
C ASN A 94 -12.60 -0.99 1.42
N THR A 95 -11.77 -0.42 0.53
CA THR A 95 -10.39 -0.04 0.86
C THR A 95 -10.34 0.95 2.02
N LEU A 96 -11.12 2.03 1.99
CA LEU A 96 -11.12 3.02 3.08
C LEU A 96 -11.57 2.40 4.42
N ARG A 97 -12.62 1.57 4.41
CA ARG A 97 -13.12 0.88 5.60
C ARG A 97 -12.09 -0.10 6.17
N HIS A 98 -11.38 -0.81 5.29
CA HIS A 98 -10.30 -1.70 5.71
C HIS A 98 -9.14 -0.94 6.33
N THR A 99 -8.72 0.19 5.73
CA THR A 99 -7.72 1.06 6.36
C THR A 99 -8.21 1.61 7.70
N ALA A 100 -9.49 1.98 7.81
CA ALA A 100 -10.06 2.45 9.07
C ALA A 100 -10.09 1.38 10.16
N SER A 101 -10.28 0.10 9.80
CA SER A 101 -10.17 -1.01 10.77
C SER A 101 -8.76 -1.14 11.32
N HIS A 102 -7.73 -1.00 10.48
CA HIS A 102 -6.33 -1.00 10.91
C HIS A 102 -6.02 0.18 11.86
N ILE A 103 -6.52 1.39 11.54
CA ILE A 103 -6.36 2.56 12.41
C ILE A 103 -7.02 2.32 13.78
N MET A 104 -8.20 1.70 13.82
CA MET A 104 -8.86 1.31 15.07
C MET A 104 -8.04 0.28 15.86
N ALA A 105 -7.50 -0.74 15.19
CA ALA A 105 -6.64 -1.73 15.83
C ALA A 105 -5.37 -1.12 16.41
N GLN A 106 -4.73 -0.19 15.69
CA GLN A 106 -3.59 0.57 16.18
C GLN A 106 -3.96 1.41 17.40
N ALA A 107 -5.08 2.14 17.37
CA ALA A 107 -5.57 2.93 18.50
C ALA A 107 -5.80 2.06 19.74
N VAL A 108 -6.45 0.91 19.57
CA VAL A 108 -6.68 -0.05 20.67
C VAL A 108 -5.35 -0.55 21.23
N ARG A 109 -4.37 -0.93 20.41
CA ARG A 109 -3.04 -1.36 20.88
C ARG A 109 -2.28 -0.26 21.64
N ARG A 110 -2.47 1.01 21.28
CA ARG A 110 -1.86 2.15 22.00
C ARG A 110 -2.50 2.38 23.37
N LEU A 111 -3.83 2.24 23.47
CA LEU A 111 -4.59 2.55 24.68
C LEU A 111 -4.61 1.39 25.68
N PHE A 112 -4.72 0.17 25.19
CA PHE A 112 -4.93 -1.03 26.01
C PHE A 112 -3.72 -1.96 25.86
N LYS A 113 -3.03 -2.17 26.98
CA LYS A 113 -1.89 -3.10 27.04
C LYS A 113 -2.38 -4.54 26.89
N ASP A 114 -1.51 -5.39 26.36
CA ASP A 114 -1.73 -6.85 26.23
C ASP A 114 -2.93 -7.26 25.36
N VAL A 115 -3.42 -6.38 24.48
CA VAL A 115 -4.42 -6.74 23.46
C VAL A 115 -3.73 -7.48 22.31
N LYS A 116 -4.30 -8.63 21.93
CA LYS A 116 -3.97 -9.31 20.66
C LYS A 116 -5.05 -9.03 19.63
N ILE A 117 -4.65 -9.01 18.36
CA ILE A 117 -5.53 -8.68 17.24
C ILE A 117 -5.71 -9.90 16.33
N ALA A 118 -6.96 -10.18 15.96
CA ALA A 118 -7.28 -11.31 15.08
C ALA A 118 -7.60 -10.83 13.66
N ILE A 119 -8.88 -10.66 13.33
CA ILE A 119 -9.37 -10.36 11.98
C ILE A 119 -10.19 -9.06 12.00
N GLY A 120 -10.01 -8.21 10.99
CA GLY A 120 -10.71 -6.92 10.92
C GLY A 120 -11.13 -6.50 9.51
N PRO A 121 -12.14 -7.15 8.92
CA PRO A 121 -12.50 -6.94 7.53
C PRO A 121 -13.40 -5.71 7.36
N ALA A 122 -13.39 -5.18 6.15
CA ALA A 122 -14.44 -4.26 5.71
C ALA A 122 -15.74 -5.05 5.45
N ILE A 123 -16.88 -4.44 5.78
CA ILE A 123 -18.22 -4.96 5.53
C ILE A 123 -19.05 -3.91 4.77
N GLU A 124 -20.26 -4.29 4.33
CA GLU A 124 -21.11 -3.48 3.46
C GLU A 124 -21.34 -2.05 3.98
N ASN A 125 -21.47 -1.87 5.30
CA ASN A 125 -21.79 -0.59 5.93
C ASN A 125 -20.76 -0.12 6.96
N GLY A 126 -19.56 -0.72 6.99
CA GLY A 126 -18.54 -0.37 7.97
C GLY A 126 -17.36 -1.34 7.99
N PHE A 127 -16.84 -1.59 9.17
CA PHE A 127 -15.80 -2.57 9.44
C PHE A 127 -15.94 -3.04 10.89
N TYR A 128 -15.29 -4.14 11.23
CA TYR A 128 -15.09 -4.53 12.62
C TYR A 128 -13.65 -4.99 12.81
N TYR A 129 -13.26 -5.24 14.05
CA TYR A 129 -11.98 -5.87 14.37
C TYR A 129 -12.15 -6.70 15.65
N ASP A 130 -11.70 -7.96 15.60
CA ASP A 130 -11.73 -8.88 16.74
C ASP A 130 -10.48 -8.71 17.61
N PHE A 131 -10.70 -8.55 18.92
CA PHE A 131 -9.65 -8.35 19.93
C PHE A 131 -9.72 -9.45 21.00
N ASP A 132 -8.58 -10.06 21.31
CA ASP A 132 -8.40 -10.93 22.47
C ASP A 132 -7.76 -10.12 23.61
N THR A 133 -8.54 -9.87 24.66
CA THR A 133 -8.14 -9.07 25.82
C THR A 133 -9.02 -9.38 27.05
N GLU A 134 -8.45 -9.18 28.24
CA GLU A 134 -9.21 -9.21 29.49
C GLU A 134 -10.10 -7.97 29.67
N HIS A 135 -9.75 -6.85 29.04
CA HIS A 135 -10.54 -5.62 29.11
C HIS A 135 -11.94 -5.84 28.52
N ARG A 136 -12.96 -5.32 29.18
CA ARG A 136 -14.34 -5.35 28.69
C ARG A 136 -14.68 -3.97 28.18
N PHE A 137 -14.72 -3.82 26.86
CA PHE A 137 -15.04 -2.55 26.23
C PHE A 137 -16.41 -2.04 26.65
N THR A 138 -16.44 -0.77 27.01
CA THR A 138 -17.62 0.00 27.41
C THR A 138 -17.87 1.14 26.42
N LYS A 139 -19.00 1.84 26.54
CA LYS A 139 -19.30 2.98 25.67
C LYS A 139 -18.32 4.14 25.87
N ASP A 140 -17.76 4.29 27.06
CA ASP A 140 -16.80 5.36 27.37
C ASP A 140 -15.45 5.11 26.68
N ASP A 141 -15.10 3.84 26.48
CA ASP A 141 -13.90 3.46 25.73
C ASP A 141 -14.01 3.90 24.26
N PHE A 142 -15.20 3.89 23.66
CA PHE A 142 -15.38 4.22 22.24
C PHE A 142 -14.98 5.65 21.93
N ALA A 143 -15.35 6.62 22.77
CA ALA A 143 -14.96 8.01 22.60
C ALA A 143 -13.43 8.18 22.71
N THR A 144 -12.79 7.41 23.59
CA THR A 144 -11.34 7.44 23.78
C THR A 144 -10.61 6.80 22.58
N ILE A 145 -11.11 5.67 22.08
CA ILE A 145 -10.58 4.99 20.89
C ILE A 145 -10.73 5.89 19.66
N GLU A 146 -11.90 6.47 19.43
CA GLU A 146 -12.14 7.38 18.29
C GLU A 146 -11.23 8.62 18.35
N ALA A 147 -11.04 9.19 19.54
CA ALA A 147 -10.10 10.30 19.72
C ALA A 147 -8.65 9.89 19.38
N GLU A 148 -8.23 8.69 19.76
CA GLU A 148 -6.90 8.17 19.42
C GLU A 148 -6.76 7.84 17.93
N MET A 149 -7.79 7.28 17.28
CA MET A 149 -7.84 7.09 15.84
C MET A 149 -7.63 8.42 15.09
N HIS A 150 -8.31 9.49 15.54
CA HIS A 150 -8.12 10.82 14.96
C HIS A 150 -6.71 11.38 15.17
N LYS A 151 -6.04 11.05 16.28
CA LYS A 151 -4.63 11.43 16.48
C LYS A 151 -3.72 10.70 15.50
N ILE A 152 -3.87 9.38 15.35
CA ILE A 152 -3.10 8.57 14.40
C ILE A 152 -3.25 9.11 12.97
N VAL A 153 -4.48 9.43 12.55
CA VAL A 153 -4.72 10.02 11.23
C VAL A 153 -3.99 11.37 11.06
N LYS A 154 -3.97 12.21 12.11
CA LYS A 154 -3.27 13.51 12.09
C LYS A 154 -1.75 13.38 12.09
N GLU A 155 -1.20 12.29 12.62
CA GLU A 155 0.24 12.01 12.56
C GLU A 155 0.74 11.82 11.11
N ASN A 156 -0.17 11.51 10.18
CA ASN A 156 0.12 11.32 8.76
C ASN A 156 1.32 10.36 8.54
N LEU A 157 1.32 9.26 9.30
CA LEU A 157 2.37 8.26 9.28
C LEU A 157 2.42 7.58 7.89
N PRO A 158 3.62 7.37 7.32
CA PRO A 158 3.76 6.66 6.07
C PRO A 158 3.29 5.21 6.22
N VAL A 159 2.56 4.71 5.21
CA VAL A 159 2.15 3.30 5.13
C VAL A 159 3.01 2.57 4.13
N THR A 160 3.84 1.65 4.61
CA THR A 160 4.68 0.80 3.75
C THR A 160 3.99 -0.52 3.47
N TYR A 161 4.36 -1.15 2.34
CA TYR A 161 3.89 -2.46 1.93
C TYR A 161 5.10 -3.31 1.57
N GLU A 162 5.10 -4.53 2.05
CA GLU A 162 6.14 -5.50 1.78
C GLU A 162 5.53 -6.86 1.53
N VAL A 163 5.99 -7.53 0.47
CA VAL A 163 5.74 -8.96 0.26
C VAL A 163 6.86 -9.70 0.97
N ILE A 164 6.49 -10.59 1.89
CA ILE A 164 7.46 -11.34 2.69
C ILE A 164 7.24 -12.84 2.53
N SER A 165 8.30 -13.62 2.75
CA SER A 165 8.18 -15.07 2.75
C SER A 165 7.34 -15.54 3.93
N ARG A 166 6.72 -16.72 3.79
CA ARG A 166 5.97 -17.36 4.88
C ARG A 166 6.80 -17.49 6.15
N ASP A 167 8.06 -17.90 6.03
CA ASP A 167 8.96 -18.04 7.19
C ASP A 167 9.24 -16.68 7.86
N ALA A 168 9.40 -15.61 7.08
CA ALA A 168 9.57 -14.26 7.62
C ALA A 168 8.29 -13.80 8.33
N ALA A 169 7.11 -14.06 7.77
CA ALA A 169 5.83 -13.74 8.38
C ALA A 169 5.62 -14.49 9.71
N LEU A 170 5.88 -15.80 9.73
CA LEU A 170 5.76 -16.61 10.95
C LEU A 170 6.71 -16.12 12.05
N LYS A 171 7.94 -15.70 11.70
CA LYS A 171 8.89 -15.10 12.65
C LYS A 171 8.43 -13.73 13.14
N LEU A 172 7.86 -12.91 12.27
CA LEU A 172 7.37 -11.57 12.60
C LEU A 172 6.19 -11.65 13.59
N PHE A 173 5.15 -12.40 13.25
CA PHE A 173 3.95 -12.51 14.09
C PHE A 173 4.17 -13.39 15.33
N GLY A 174 5.09 -14.35 15.27
CA GLY A 174 5.42 -15.21 16.42
C GLY A 174 6.11 -14.48 17.58
N LYS A 175 6.85 -13.39 17.31
CA LYS A 175 7.54 -12.60 18.35
C LYS A 175 6.58 -11.83 19.25
N GLU A 176 5.40 -11.47 18.75
CA GLU A 176 4.49 -10.52 19.40
C GLU A 176 3.25 -11.18 20.01
N ARG A 177 3.31 -12.50 20.24
CA ARG A 177 2.21 -13.30 20.80
C ARG A 177 0.92 -13.23 19.97
N GLU A 178 1.02 -12.89 18.69
CA GLU A 178 -0.10 -12.89 17.72
C GLU A 178 -0.36 -14.33 17.22
N SER A 179 -0.68 -15.24 18.14
CA SER A 179 -0.86 -16.67 17.86
C SER A 179 -1.90 -16.93 16.76
N TYR A 180 -2.97 -16.12 16.72
CA TYR A 180 -4.02 -16.23 15.72
C TYR A 180 -3.50 -15.99 14.29
N LYS A 181 -2.62 -14.99 14.09
CA LYS A 181 -2.04 -14.70 12.76
C LYS A 181 -1.09 -15.81 12.32
N VAL A 182 -0.34 -16.38 13.26
CA VAL A 182 0.55 -17.51 12.98
C VAL A 182 -0.25 -18.74 12.51
N GLU A 183 -1.40 -19.00 13.12
CA GLU A 183 -2.30 -20.09 12.70
C GLU A 183 -2.88 -19.81 11.31
N LEU A 184 -3.41 -18.61 11.07
CA LEU A 184 -3.95 -18.23 9.76
C LEU A 184 -2.92 -18.37 8.63
N ILE A 185 -1.69 -17.92 8.85
CA ILE A 185 -0.60 -18.05 7.86
C ILE A 185 -0.28 -19.52 7.54
N LYS A 186 -0.38 -20.42 8.53
CA LYS A 186 -0.13 -21.86 8.31
C LYS A 186 -1.24 -22.51 7.46
N GLU A 187 -2.47 -22.00 7.57
CA GLU A 187 -3.62 -22.50 6.81
C GLU A 187 -3.66 -22.00 5.36
N LEU A 188 -2.95 -20.90 5.05
CA LEU A 188 -2.87 -20.40 3.69
C LEU A 188 -2.23 -21.43 2.72
N PRO A 189 -2.74 -21.55 1.47
CA PRO A 189 -2.14 -22.38 0.43
C PRO A 189 -0.65 -22.06 0.23
N ALA A 190 0.19 -23.05 -0.06
CA ALA A 190 1.65 -22.86 -0.15
C ALA A 190 2.09 -21.75 -1.13
N ALA A 191 1.32 -21.53 -2.20
CA ALA A 191 1.57 -20.50 -3.21
C ALA A 191 0.98 -19.12 -2.87
N ALA A 192 0.30 -18.98 -1.72
CA ALA A 192 -0.27 -17.70 -1.31
C ALA A 192 0.84 -16.67 -1.07
N THR A 193 0.67 -15.50 -1.67
CA THR A 193 1.49 -14.32 -1.37
C THR A 193 1.09 -13.78 -0.01
N ILE A 194 2.06 -13.49 0.85
CA ILE A 194 1.82 -12.89 2.15
C ILE A 194 2.35 -11.47 2.10
N SER A 195 1.46 -10.51 2.35
CA SER A 195 1.82 -9.11 2.42
C SER A 195 1.72 -8.57 3.83
N VAL A 196 2.52 -7.56 4.14
CA VAL A 196 2.45 -6.82 5.39
C VAL A 196 2.39 -5.32 5.10
N TYR A 197 1.46 -4.66 5.78
CA TYR A 197 1.34 -3.22 5.82
C TYR A 197 1.90 -2.74 7.15
N ARG A 198 2.74 -1.70 7.13
CA ARG A 198 3.26 -1.08 8.36
C ARG A 198 2.91 0.39 8.40
N GLN A 199 2.57 0.87 9.60
CA GLN A 199 2.29 2.27 9.88
C GLN A 199 2.78 2.62 11.28
N GLY A 200 3.89 3.35 11.37
CA GLY A 200 4.55 3.61 12.65
C GLY A 200 4.95 2.29 13.33
N GLU A 201 4.49 2.11 14.56
CA GLU A 201 4.68 0.88 15.34
C GLU A 201 3.71 -0.26 14.96
N PHE A 202 2.62 0.06 14.27
CA PHE A 202 1.61 -0.91 13.91
C PHE A 202 1.97 -1.64 12.62
N TYR A 203 1.66 -2.93 12.56
CA TYR A 203 1.73 -3.70 11.33
C TYR A 203 0.65 -4.76 11.30
N ASP A 204 0.17 -5.04 10.09
CA ASP A 204 -0.82 -6.06 9.84
C ASP A 204 -0.55 -6.78 8.52
N HIS A 205 -1.06 -8.00 8.40
CA HIS A 205 -1.00 -8.80 7.19
C HIS A 205 -2.30 -8.73 6.39
N LEU A 206 -2.14 -8.93 5.08
CA LEU A 206 -3.19 -9.14 4.09
C LEU A 206 -2.78 -10.29 3.16
#